data_AF-A0AAD1YVQ3-F1
#
_entry.id   AF-A0AAD1YVQ3-F1
#
_cell.length_a   1.000
_cell.length_b   1.000
_cell.length_c   1.000
_cell.angle_alpha   90.00
_cell.angle_beta   90.00
_cell.angle_gamma   90.00
#
_symmetry.space_group_name_H-M   'P 1'
#
loop_
_entity.id
_entity.type
_entity.pdbx_description
1 polymer ?
#
loop_
_entity_poly.entity_id
_entity_poly.type
_entity_poly.pdbx_seq_one_letter_code
_entity_poly.pdbx_strand_id
1 'polypeptide(L)'
;MALHDLGRWRKELGLQKKRRFIALLRKFPSVFEIVEEGVYSLQFKLTPEAKKLYLEELKVRNETEDLLVIKLRKLLMMSIEKRILLEKIAHLKTDLGLPLEFRDTICN
;
A
#
# COMPACT_ATOMS: atom_id res chain seq x y z
N MET A 1 -10.31 4.55 11.52
CA MET A 1 -9.93 5.84 10.90
C MET A 1 -11.20 6.60 10.57
N ALA A 2 -11.22 7.91 10.74
CA ALA A 2 -12.42 8.68 10.49
C ALA A 2 -12.65 8.87 8.98
N LEU A 3 -13.91 8.87 8.57
CA LEU A 3 -14.25 8.98 7.14
C LEU A 3 -13.90 10.36 6.57
N HIS A 4 -13.84 11.40 7.40
CA HIS A 4 -13.46 12.74 6.98
C HIS A 4 -11.97 12.84 6.61
N ASP A 5 -11.10 12.06 7.25
CA ASP A 5 -9.66 12.00 6.95
C ASP A 5 -9.38 11.52 5.52
N LEU A 6 -10.27 10.70 4.97
CA LEU A 6 -10.20 10.24 3.58
C LEU A 6 -10.48 11.36 2.57
N GLY A 7 -11.05 12.50 3.01
CA GLY A 7 -11.38 13.63 2.14
C GLY A 7 -10.23 14.09 1.26
N ARG A 8 -9.00 14.06 1.79
CA ARG A 8 -7.78 14.43 1.06
C ARG A 8 -7.44 13.48 -0.10
N TRP A 9 -7.85 12.21 -0.01
CA TRP A 9 -7.54 11.15 -0.97
C TRP A 9 -8.61 10.93 -2.04
N ARG A 10 -9.60 11.83 -2.15
CA ARG A 10 -10.75 11.65 -3.08
C ARG A 10 -10.30 11.47 -4.53
N LYS A 11 -9.30 12.23 -4.96
CA LYS A 11 -8.80 12.21 -6.34
C LYS A 11 -8.07 10.90 -6.63
N GLU A 12 -7.17 10.50 -5.73
CA GLU A 12 -6.40 9.25 -5.85
C GLU A 12 -7.31 8.02 -5.85
N LEU A 13 -8.40 8.06 -5.08
CA LEU A 13 -9.38 6.98 -5.00
C LEU A 13 -10.41 7.00 -6.16
N GLY A 14 -10.25 7.88 -7.16
CA GLY A 14 -11.13 7.97 -8.32
C GLY A 14 -12.56 8.40 -7.98
N LEU A 15 -12.78 9.03 -6.81
CA LEU A 15 -14.10 9.46 -6.38
C LEU A 15 -14.46 10.79 -7.04
N GLN A 16 -15.44 10.73 -7.93
CA GLN A 16 -16.10 11.90 -8.48
C GLN A 16 -16.77 12.71 -7.36
N LYS A 17 -16.88 14.04 -7.50
CA LYS A 17 -17.42 14.95 -6.45
C LYS A 17 -18.75 14.49 -5.84
N LYS A 18 -19.59 13.76 -6.61
CA LYS A 18 -20.89 13.23 -6.17
C LYS A 18 -20.82 11.88 -5.42
N ARG A 19 -19.75 11.10 -5.55
CA ARG A 19 -19.63 9.77 -4.93
C ARG A 19 -19.18 9.90 -3.46
N ARG A 20 -19.97 9.31 -2.55
CA ARG A 20 -19.71 9.27 -1.11
C ARG A 20 -18.75 8.11 -0.77
N PHE A 21 -17.80 8.34 0.13
CA PHE A 21 -16.89 7.29 0.63
C PHE A 21 -17.64 6.07 1.17
N ILE A 22 -18.74 6.29 1.88
CA ILE A 22 -19.62 5.23 2.39
C ILE A 22 -20.08 4.30 1.26
N ALA A 23 -20.46 4.87 0.11
CA ALA A 23 -20.93 4.09 -1.03
C ALA A 23 -19.79 3.27 -1.67
N LEU A 24 -18.53 3.71 -1.56
CA LEU A 24 -17.37 2.92 -1.98
C LEU A 24 -17.11 1.78 -0.99
N LEU A 25 -17.03 2.08 0.30
CA LEU A 25 -16.76 1.08 1.35
C LEU A 25 -17.80 -0.03 1.35
N ARG A 26 -19.09 0.32 1.16
CA ARG A 26 -20.18 -0.66 1.06
C ARG A 26 -20.08 -1.60 -0.15
N LYS A 27 -19.27 -1.31 -1.16
CA LYS A 27 -19.00 -2.25 -2.27
C LYS A 27 -18.08 -3.40 -1.87
N PHE A 28 -17.34 -3.25 -0.77
CA PHE A 28 -16.35 -4.22 -0.31
C PHE A 28 -16.62 -4.63 1.15
N PRO A 29 -17.80 -5.21 1.45
CA PRO A 29 -18.19 -5.54 2.82
C PRO A 29 -17.32 -6.63 3.46
N SER A 30 -16.65 -7.46 2.66
CA SER A 30 -15.69 -8.45 3.16
C SER A 30 -14.39 -7.82 3.68
N VAL A 31 -14.10 -6.58 3.28
CA VAL A 31 -12.86 -5.88 3.63
C VAL A 31 -13.09 -4.79 4.66
N PHE A 32 -14.18 -4.04 4.55
CA PHE A 32 -14.44 -2.87 5.40
C PHE A 32 -15.73 -2.98 6.20
N GLU A 33 -15.64 -2.59 7.47
CA GLU A 33 -16.77 -2.38 8.37
C GLU A 33 -16.91 -0.89 8.66
N ILE A 34 -18.13 -0.36 8.53
CA ILE A 34 -18.45 1.04 8.87
C ILE A 34 -19.01 1.06 10.29
N VAL A 35 -18.42 1.88 11.14
CA VAL A 35 -18.77 2.02 12.56
C VAL A 35 -19.23 3.45 12.81
N GLU A 36 -20.39 3.61 13.44
CA GLU A 36 -20.84 4.92 13.92
C GLU A 36 -20.31 5.12 15.34
N GLU A 37 -19.47 6.13 15.56
CA GLU A 37 -18.95 6.46 16.89
C GLU A 37 -19.47 7.84 17.30
N GLY A 38 -20.41 7.87 18.26
CA GLY A 38 -21.01 9.10 18.76
C GLY A 38 -21.91 9.84 17.77
N VAL A 39 -22.20 11.10 18.06
CA VAL A 39 -23.11 11.93 17.25
C VAL A 39 -22.36 12.47 16.04
N TYR A 40 -22.67 11.97 14.85
CA TYR A 40 -22.18 12.41 13.53
C TYR A 40 -20.75 12.03 13.12
N SER A 41 -20.05 11.14 13.83
CA SER A 41 -18.73 10.66 13.41
C SER A 41 -18.82 9.25 12.81
N LEU A 42 -18.62 9.16 11.49
CA LEU A 42 -18.52 7.89 10.78
C LEU A 42 -17.06 7.47 10.71
N GLN A 43 -16.78 6.28 11.22
CA GLN A 43 -15.50 5.62 11.09
C GLN A 43 -15.62 4.39 10.21
N PHE A 44 -14.48 3.90 9.77
CA PHE A 44 -14.37 2.59 9.18
C PHE A 44 -13.13 1.88 9.71
N LYS A 45 -13.19 0.56 9.69
CA LYS A 45 -12.09 -0.34 10.04
C LYS A 45 -12.08 -1.52 9.07
N LEU A 46 -10.98 -2.26 9.06
CA LEU A 46 -10.94 -3.55 8.39
C LEU A 46 -11.78 -4.57 9.17
N THR A 47 -12.41 -5.49 8.45
CA THR A 47 -12.97 -6.70 9.06
C THR A 47 -11.87 -7.50 9.75
N PRO A 48 -12.18 -8.33 10.76
CA PRO A 48 -11.19 -9.20 11.41
C PRO A 48 -10.41 -10.06 10.40
N GLU A 49 -11.10 -10.58 9.38
CA GLU A 49 -10.53 -11.41 8.32
C GLU A 49 -9.58 -10.61 7.44
N ALA A 50 -9.98 -9.42 6.99
CA ALA A 50 -9.13 -8.57 6.18
C ALA A 50 -7.91 -8.06 6.96
N LYS A 51 -8.10 -7.75 8.26
CA LYS A 51 -6.99 -7.37 9.14
C LYS A 51 -6.00 -8.53 9.32
N LYS A 52 -6.49 -9.77 9.49
CA LYS A 52 -5.65 -10.96 9.58
C LYS A 52 -4.83 -11.15 8.31
N LEU A 53 -5.47 -11.11 7.14
CA LEU A 53 -4.80 -11.22 5.84
C LEU A 53 -3.72 -10.14 5.65
N TYR A 54 -4.03 -8.89 6.00
CA TYR A 54 -3.08 -7.79 5.94
C TYR A 54 -1.84 -8.02 6.81
N LEU A 55 -2.02 -8.54 8.03
CA LEU A 55 -0.91 -8.85 8.93
C LEU A 55 -0.09 -10.06 8.45
N GLU A 56 -0.74 -11.07 7.87
CA GLU A 56 -0.07 -12.22 7.25
C GLU A 56 0.77 -11.79 6.06
N GLU A 57 0.24 -10.95 5.18
CA GLU A 57 0.98 -10.37 4.05
C GLU A 57 2.20 -9.59 4.53
N LEU A 58 2.04 -8.74 5.56
CA LEU A 58 3.16 -7.98 6.14
C LEU A 58 4.23 -8.91 6.72
N LYS A 59 3.82 -9.98 7.42
CA LYS A 59 4.74 -10.98 7.97
C LYS A 59 5.54 -11.67 6.86
N VAL A 60 4.86 -12.19 5.85
CA VAL A 60 5.53 -12.88 4.71
C VAL A 60 6.48 -11.92 4.02
N ARG A 61 6.07 -10.66 3.81
CA ARG A 61 6.93 -9.65 3.19
C ARG A 61 8.23 -9.45 3.97
N ASN A 62 8.16 -9.32 5.30
CA ASN A 62 9.33 -9.18 6.16
C ASN A 62 10.21 -10.43 6.12
N GLU A 63 9.62 -11.63 6.14
CA GLU A 63 10.38 -12.89 6.04
C GLU A 63 11.11 -13.04 4.70
N THR A 64 10.60 -12.44 3.63
CA THR A 64 11.23 -12.48 2.30
C THR A 64 12.31 -11.41 2.07
N GLU A 65 12.49 -10.47 2.99
CA GLU A 65 13.37 -9.31 2.81
C GLU A 65 14.81 -9.71 2.45
N ASP A 66 15.40 -10.64 3.20
CA ASP A 66 16.77 -11.11 2.97
C ASP A 66 16.97 -11.68 1.55
N LEU A 67 16.00 -12.46 1.08
CA LEU A 67 16.03 -13.04 -0.26
C LEU A 67 15.97 -11.94 -1.34
N LEU A 68 15.13 -10.93 -1.14
CA LEU A 68 14.96 -9.81 -2.07
C LEU A 68 16.23 -8.94 -2.11
N VAL A 69 16.87 -8.71 -0.97
CA VAL A 69 18.17 -8.01 -0.88
C VAL A 69 19.24 -8.76 -1.67
N ILE A 70 19.31 -10.09 -1.55
CA ILE A 70 20.26 -10.91 -2.32
C ILE A 70 19.97 -10.80 -3.83
N LYS A 71 18.70 -10.84 -4.25
CA LYS A 71 18.31 -10.68 -5.65
C LYS A 71 18.74 -9.31 -6.19
N LEU A 72 18.49 -8.23 -5.45
CA LEU A 72 18.87 -6.88 -5.84
C LEU A 72 20.39 -6.73 -5.96
N ARG A 73 21.16 -7.29 -5.01
CA ARG A 73 22.63 -7.31 -5.06
C ARG A 73 23.13 -8.06 -6.29
N LYS A 74 22.59 -9.24 -6.59
CA LYS A 74 22.96 -10.02 -7.78
C LYS A 74 22.68 -9.24 -9.07
N LEU A 75 21.50 -8.65 -9.17
CA LEU A 75 21.11 -7.82 -10.30
C LEU A 75 22.11 -6.67 -10.52
N LEU A 76 22.51 -5.99 -9.44
CA LEU A 76 23.51 -4.93 -9.48
C LEU A 76 24.88 -5.46 -9.93
N MET A 77 25.34 -6.59 -9.39
CA MET A 77 26.63 -7.16 -9.78
C MET A 77 26.70 -7.63 -11.23
N MET A 78 25.56 -7.97 -11.84
CA MET A 78 25.47 -8.36 -13.26
C MET A 78 25.41 -7.15 -14.21
N SER A 79 25.16 -5.94 -13.70
CA SER A 79 25.06 -4.73 -14.51
C SER A 79 26.43 -4.15 -14.87
N ILE A 80 26.49 -3.45 -16.00
CA ILE A 80 27.67 -2.70 -16.42
C ILE A 80 28.01 -1.66 -15.35
N GLU A 81 29.28 -1.58 -14.98
CA GLU A 81 29.79 -0.70 -13.92
C GLU A 81 29.14 -0.89 -12.54
N LYS A 82 28.38 -1.98 -12.32
CA LYS A 82 27.58 -2.21 -11.11
C LYS A 82 26.59 -1.07 -10.85
N ARG A 83 25.96 -0.56 -11.91
CA ARG A 83 25.00 0.54 -11.87
C ARG A 83 23.73 0.18 -12.62
N ILE A 84 22.59 0.57 -12.05
CA ILE A 84 21.27 0.43 -12.67
C ILE A 84 20.52 1.73 -12.48
N LEU A 85 19.88 2.21 -13.55
CA LEU A 85 19.00 3.37 -13.47
C LEU A 85 17.84 3.08 -12.51
N LEU A 86 17.62 3.96 -11.53
CA LEU A 86 16.57 3.78 -10.52
C LEU A 86 15.17 3.62 -11.13
N GLU A 87 14.91 4.27 -12.27
CA GLU A 87 13.66 4.13 -13.00
C GLU A 87 13.43 2.70 -13.49
N LYS A 88 14.49 1.98 -13.89
CA LYS A 88 14.39 0.57 -14.28
C LYS A 88 14.05 -0.32 -13.09
N ILE A 89 14.64 -0.06 -11.92
CA ILE A 89 14.29 -0.75 -10.67
C ILE A 89 12.83 -0.49 -10.28
N ALA A 90 12.33 0.74 -10.51
CA ALA A 90 10.96 1.10 -10.18
C ALA A 90 9.90 0.29 -10.95
N HIS A 91 10.19 -0.13 -12.18
CA HIS A 91 9.30 -1.03 -12.92
C HIS A 91 9.19 -2.42 -12.28
N LEU A 92 10.21 -2.84 -11.54
CA LEU A 92 10.29 -4.13 -10.84
C LEU A 92 10.00 -4.00 -9.34
N LYS A 93 9.46 -2.86 -8.89
CA LYS A 93 9.24 -2.54 -7.48
C LYS A 93 8.47 -3.62 -6.73
N THR A 94 7.40 -4.12 -7.33
CA THR A 94 6.56 -5.17 -6.73
C THR A 94 7.32 -6.50 -6.62
N ASP A 95 8.04 -6.89 -7.68
CA ASP A 95 8.80 -8.15 -7.73
C ASP A 95 10.00 -8.16 -6.78
N LEU A 96 10.55 -6.98 -6.51
CA LEU A 96 11.65 -6.75 -5.59
C LEU A 96 11.17 -6.42 -4.16
N GLY A 97 9.86 -6.41 -3.92
CA GLY A 97 9.26 -6.10 -2.61
C GLY A 97 9.62 -4.72 -2.07
N LEU A 98 9.90 -3.75 -2.95
CA LEU A 98 10.32 -2.40 -2.54
C LEU A 98 9.15 -1.59 -1.93
N PRO A 99 9.41 -0.77 -0.89
CA PRO A 99 8.40 0.12 -0.29
C PRO A 99 7.74 1.05 -1.29
N LEU A 100 6.54 1.56 -0.98
CA LEU A 100 5.81 2.42 -1.91
C LEU A 100 6.60 3.71 -2.22
N GLU A 101 7.25 4.23 -1.20
CA GLU A 101 7.99 5.49 -1.13
C GLU A 101 9.50 5.31 -1.38
N PHE A 102 9.93 4.14 -1.87
CA PHE A 102 11.38 3.83 -1.96
C PHE A 102 12.19 4.85 -2.78
N ARG A 103 11.57 5.50 -3.78
CA ARG A 103 12.23 6.54 -4.58
C ARG A 103 12.63 7.73 -3.71
N ASP A 104 11.71 8.15 -2.85
CA ASP A 104 11.89 9.30 -1.95
C ASP A 104 12.95 9.01 -0.88
N THR A 105 13.18 7.73 -0.56
CA THR A 105 14.25 7.32 0.38
C THR A 105 15.65 7.30 -0.23
N ILE A 106 15.78 7.31 -1.56
CA ILE A 106 17.06 7.15 -2.27
C ILE A 106 17.44 8.44 -3.03
N CYS A 107 16.45 9.12 -3.61
CA CYS A 107 16.64 10.37 -4.33
C CYS A 107 16.23 11.54 -3.44
N ASN A 108 17.22 12.18 -2.80
CA ASN A 108 17.10 13.54 -2.28
C ASN A 108 17.39 14.55 -3.39
#